data_AF-A0A8S3ZUM9-F1
#
_entry.id   AF-A0A8S3ZUM9-F1
#
_cell.length_a   1.000
_cell.length_b   1.000
_cell.length_c   1.000
_cell.angle_alpha   90.00
_cell.angle_beta   90.00
_cell.angle_gamma   90.00
#
_symmetry.space_group_name_H-M   'P 1'
#
loop_
_entity.id
_entity.type
_entity.pdbx_description
1 polymer ?
#
loop_
_entity_poly.entity_id
_entity_poly.type
_entity_poly.pdbx_seq_one_letter_code
_entity_poly.pdbx_strand_id
1 'polypeptide(L)'
;SNVTEEELRAAEDKFEESKNLAENAMHNVLENEVEYISQLEAFIEAEVDYHRQALNTLQSLLETLEQKRSEAASRPKSEHIPKRVGSFHRSESPNSYDDQNENIDIGGKSGSYTFNSIKAPSYHQSGYDFYGEQDPFGSYAVPDTKKKPMARALYDFIAENEGELAFQEGDYIDLISQVDENWFEGSLKGQAGFFPINYVEVINPL
;
A
#
# COMPACT_ATOMS: atom_id res chain seq x y z
N SER A 1 -32.52 41.34 -66.54
CA SER A 1 -32.30 42.04 -65.26
C SER A 1 -30.98 42.76 -65.35
N ASN A 2 -30.98 44.09 -65.30
CA ASN A 2 -29.76 44.88 -65.31
C ASN A 2 -29.37 45.14 -63.86
N VAL A 3 -28.19 44.64 -63.46
CA VAL A 3 -27.57 44.98 -62.18
C VAL A 3 -27.29 46.48 -62.21
N THR A 4 -27.71 47.17 -61.17
CA THR A 4 -27.53 48.61 -61.03
C THR A 4 -26.09 48.94 -60.59
N GLU A 5 -25.61 50.13 -60.92
CA GLU A 5 -24.28 50.60 -60.51
C GLU A 5 -24.14 50.68 -58.99
N GLU A 6 -25.24 50.94 -58.29
CA GLU A 6 -25.33 50.92 -56.83
C GLU A 6 -25.18 49.52 -56.25
N GLU A 7 -25.79 48.50 -56.86
CA GLU A 7 -25.59 47.10 -56.48
C GLU A 7 -24.15 46.63 -56.73
N LEU A 8 -23.51 47.11 -57.81
CA LEU A 8 -22.12 46.79 -58.12
C LEU A 8 -21.17 47.38 -57.08
N ARG A 9 -21.38 48.64 -56.70
CA ARG A 9 -20.58 49.34 -55.69
C ARG A 9 -20.74 48.71 -54.31
N ALA A 10 -21.97 48.37 -53.92
CA ALA A 10 -22.23 47.67 -52.66
C ALA A 10 -21.62 46.25 -52.63
N ALA A 11 -21.54 45.58 -53.78
CA ALA A 11 -20.87 44.29 -53.89
C ALA A 11 -19.35 44.43 -53.75
N GLU A 12 -18.77 45.49 -54.32
CA GLU A 12 -17.34 45.81 -54.20
C GLU A 12 -16.95 46.14 -52.76
N ASP A 13 -17.73 46.99 -52.07
CA ASP A 13 -17.49 47.33 -50.66
C ASP A 13 -17.53 46.08 -49.76
N LYS A 14 -18.53 45.21 -49.96
CA LYS A 14 -18.66 43.93 -49.21
C LYS A 14 -17.52 42.97 -49.51
N PHE A 15 -17.04 42.94 -50.75
CA PHE A 15 -15.92 42.11 -51.13
C PHE A 15 -14.63 42.58 -50.44
N GLU A 16 -14.38 43.90 -50.43
CA GLU A 16 -13.20 44.45 -49.78
C GLU A 16 -13.26 44.26 -48.25
N GLU A 17 -14.43 44.41 -47.63
CA GLU A 17 -14.65 44.05 -46.22
C GLU A 17 -14.32 42.57 -45.95
N SER A 18 -14.81 41.66 -46.78
CA SER A 18 -14.55 40.22 -46.63
C SER A 18 -13.07 39.88 -46.83
N LYS A 19 -12.39 40.57 -47.76
CA LYS A 19 -10.96 40.40 -48.01
C LYS A 19 -10.14 40.86 -46.81
N ASN A 20 -10.43 42.06 -46.29
CA ASN A 20 -9.74 42.59 -45.12
C ASN A 20 -9.94 41.72 -43.87
N LEU A 21 -11.14 41.17 -43.69
CA LEU A 21 -11.42 40.25 -42.59
C LEU A 21 -10.60 38.96 -42.70
N ALA A 22 -10.53 38.37 -43.89
CA ALA A 22 -9.74 37.16 -44.13
C ALA A 22 -8.23 37.41 -43.95
N GLU A 23 -7.74 38.55 -44.41
CA GLU A 23 -6.33 38.94 -44.28
C GLU A 23 -5.93 39.11 -42.81
N ASN A 24 -6.73 39.84 -42.02
CA ASN A 24 -6.47 40.01 -40.59
C ASN A 24 -6.59 38.69 -39.81
N ALA A 25 -7.55 37.83 -40.16
CA ALA A 25 -7.66 36.51 -39.54
C ALA A 25 -6.42 35.66 -39.82
N MET A 26 -5.90 35.67 -41.05
CA MET A 26 -4.71 34.92 -41.42
C MET A 26 -3.45 35.48 -40.74
N HIS A 27 -3.34 36.81 -40.62
CA HIS A 27 -2.23 37.45 -39.90
C HIS A 27 -2.21 37.02 -38.43
N ASN A 28 -3.36 37.06 -37.76
CA ASN A 28 -3.48 36.66 -36.35
C ASN A 28 -3.14 35.18 -36.16
N VAL A 29 -3.56 34.30 -37.08
CA VAL A 29 -3.23 32.87 -36.97
C VAL A 29 -1.71 32.66 -37.04
N LEU A 30 -1.03 33.29 -37.99
CA LEU A 30 0.43 33.18 -38.14
C LEU A 30 1.19 33.82 -36.95
N GLU A 31 0.67 34.90 -36.38
CA GLU A 31 1.25 35.54 -35.20
C GLU A 31 1.14 34.63 -33.97
N ASN A 32 0.03 33.88 -33.86
CA ASN A 32 -0.20 32.92 -32.77
C ASN A 32 0.52 31.57 -32.95
N GLU A 33 0.98 31.21 -34.15
CA GLU A 33 1.72 29.95 -34.38
C GLU A 33 2.99 29.88 -33.54
N VAL A 34 3.67 31.01 -33.36
CA VAL A 34 4.85 31.11 -32.49
C VAL A 34 4.46 30.77 -31.05
N GLU A 35 3.34 31.30 -30.56
CA GLU A 35 2.86 31.04 -29.20
C GLU A 35 2.49 29.56 -29.00
N TYR A 36 1.85 28.92 -29.98
CA TYR A 36 1.54 27.49 -29.92
C TYR A 36 2.80 26.63 -29.90
N ILE A 37 3.80 26.97 -30.71
CA ILE A 37 5.09 26.27 -30.70
C ILE A 37 5.77 26.44 -29.34
N SER A 38 5.77 27.64 -28.76
CA SER A 38 6.32 27.88 -27.42
C SER A 38 5.60 27.09 -26.32
N GLN A 39 4.27 26.92 -26.43
CA GLN A 39 3.52 26.08 -25.49
C GLN A 39 3.91 24.60 -25.59
N LEU A 40 4.07 24.09 -26.82
CA LEU A 40 4.53 22.71 -27.04
C LEU A 40 5.96 22.52 -26.53
N GLU A 41 6.85 23.49 -26.75
CA GLU A 41 8.21 23.47 -26.20
C GLU A 41 8.19 23.37 -24.68
N ALA A 42 7.47 24.26 -24.00
CA ALA A 42 7.36 24.24 -22.53
C ALA A 42 6.80 22.92 -21.99
N PHE A 43 5.84 22.31 -22.70
CA PHE A 43 5.31 20.99 -22.34
C PHE A 43 6.38 19.89 -22.45
N ILE A 44 7.12 19.87 -23.55
CA ILE A 44 8.19 18.87 -23.75
C ILE A 44 9.34 19.08 -22.76
N GLU A 45 9.69 20.32 -22.43
CA GLU A 45 10.69 20.61 -21.39
C GLU A 45 10.27 20.03 -20.03
N ALA A 46 9.00 20.21 -19.64
CA ALA A 46 8.47 19.66 -18.39
C ALA A 46 8.52 18.12 -18.37
N GLU A 47 8.15 17.46 -19.47
CA GLU A 47 8.23 15.99 -19.60
C GLU A 47 9.68 15.48 -19.55
N VAL A 48 10.60 16.16 -20.21
CA VAL A 48 12.04 15.82 -20.15
C VAL A 48 12.55 15.93 -18.72
N ASP A 49 12.18 16.98 -17.99
CA ASP A 49 12.59 17.17 -16.61
C ASP A 49 11.98 16.15 -15.67
N TYR A 50 10.71 15.78 -15.86
CA TYR A 50 10.05 14.71 -15.12
C TYR A 50 10.80 13.39 -15.28
N HIS A 51 11.10 12.99 -16.53
CA HIS A 51 11.79 11.74 -16.79
C HIS A 51 13.23 11.73 -16.26
N ARG A 52 13.94 12.87 -16.30
CA ARG A 52 15.26 13.00 -15.65
C ARG A 52 15.17 12.77 -14.15
N GLN A 53 14.18 13.35 -13.48
CA GLN A 53 13.98 13.16 -12.04
C GLN A 53 13.64 11.71 -11.70
N ALA A 54 12.75 11.08 -12.46
CA ALA A 54 12.42 9.67 -12.29
C ALA A 54 13.67 8.78 -12.44
N LEU A 55 14.50 9.05 -13.45
CA LEU A 55 15.75 8.32 -13.67
C LEU A 55 16.71 8.47 -12.49
N ASN A 56 16.88 9.67 -11.95
CA ASN A 56 17.76 9.92 -10.80
C ASN A 56 17.32 9.11 -9.56
N THR A 57 16.02 9.07 -9.27
CA THR A 57 15.48 8.28 -8.16
C THR A 57 15.73 6.78 -8.38
N LEU A 58 15.49 6.28 -9.59
CA LEU A 58 15.72 4.87 -9.93
C LEU A 58 17.20 4.49 -9.85
N GLN A 59 18.10 5.39 -10.24
CA GLN A 59 19.55 5.18 -10.11
C GLN A 59 19.98 5.07 -8.64
N SER A 60 19.47 5.93 -7.77
CA SER A 60 19.76 5.86 -6.32
C SER A 60 19.22 4.56 -5.69
N LEU A 61 18.03 4.12 -6.10
CA LEU A 61 17.48 2.85 -5.67
C LEU A 61 18.34 1.67 -6.15
N LEU A 62 18.80 1.72 -7.41
CA LEU A 62 19.67 0.69 -7.97
C LEU A 62 20.97 0.56 -7.17
N GLU A 63 21.65 1.67 -6.88
CA GLU A 63 22.86 1.69 -6.06
C GLU A 63 22.60 1.10 -4.66
N THR A 64 21.48 1.46 -4.03
CA THR A 64 21.07 0.91 -2.74
C THR A 64 20.87 -0.60 -2.79
N LEU A 65 20.26 -1.11 -3.86
CA LEU A 65 20.04 -2.54 -4.04
C LEU A 65 21.34 -3.30 -4.30
N GLU A 66 22.27 -2.72 -5.06
CA GLU A 66 23.61 -3.29 -5.28
C GLU A 66 24.40 -3.38 -3.97
N GLN A 67 24.32 -2.35 -3.14
CA GLN A 67 24.91 -2.37 -1.80
C GLN A 67 24.29 -3.48 -0.95
N LYS A 68 22.95 -3.55 -0.85
CA LYS A 68 22.25 -4.60 -0.09
C LYS A 68 22.56 -6.01 -0.61
N ARG A 69 22.69 -6.18 -1.93
CA ARG A 69 23.10 -7.46 -2.54
C ARG A 69 24.50 -7.84 -2.09
N SER A 70 25.44 -6.90 -2.08
CA SER A 70 26.82 -7.12 -1.65
C SER A 70 26.93 -7.44 -0.16
N GLU A 71 26.18 -6.73 0.68
CA GLU A 71 26.06 -7.01 2.12
C GLU A 71 25.46 -8.41 2.36
N ALA A 72 24.39 -8.78 1.65
CA ALA A 72 23.78 -10.10 1.77
C ALA A 72 24.73 -11.21 1.29
N ALA A 73 25.50 -10.97 0.23
CA ALA A 73 26.48 -11.92 -0.29
C ALA A 73 27.67 -12.15 0.66
N SER A 74 28.05 -11.14 1.46
CA SER A 74 29.14 -11.25 2.43
C SER A 74 28.70 -11.81 3.79
N ARG A 75 27.39 -11.92 4.05
CA ARG A 75 26.89 -12.54 5.29
C ARG A 75 27.32 -14.02 5.37
N PRO A 76 27.94 -14.46 6.49
CA PRO A 76 28.28 -15.86 6.66
C PRO A 76 27.00 -16.69 6.71
N LYS A 77 26.90 -17.72 5.85
CA LYS A 77 25.79 -18.66 5.87
C LYS A 77 25.88 -19.50 7.14
N SER A 78 24.96 -19.32 8.08
CA SER A 78 24.80 -20.26 9.19
C SER A 78 24.13 -21.54 8.68
N GLU A 79 24.76 -22.69 8.95
CA GLU A 79 24.23 -23.99 8.58
C GLU A 79 22.92 -24.24 9.35
N HIS A 80 21.81 -24.29 8.63
CA HIS A 80 20.51 -24.61 9.21
C HIS A 80 20.48 -26.09 9.54
N ILE A 81 20.71 -26.45 10.81
CA ILE A 81 20.54 -27.82 11.28
C ILE A 81 19.06 -28.01 11.66
N PRO A 82 18.24 -28.68 10.83
CA PRO A 82 16.86 -28.98 11.20
C PRO A 82 16.88 -29.89 12.43
N LYS A 83 16.37 -29.38 13.55
CA LYS A 83 16.18 -30.19 14.76
C LYS A 83 15.11 -31.23 14.45
N ARG A 84 15.49 -32.50 14.37
CA ARG A 84 14.52 -33.60 14.33
C ARG A 84 13.73 -33.56 15.64
N VAL A 85 12.41 -33.46 15.53
CA VAL A 85 11.51 -33.54 16.67
C VAL A 85 11.61 -34.96 17.22
N GLY A 86 12.44 -35.13 18.25
CA GLY A 86 12.64 -36.39 18.95
C GLY A 86 11.38 -36.77 19.72
N SER A 87 10.89 -37.97 19.43
CA SER A 87 9.73 -38.65 19.99
C SER A 87 9.49 -38.39 21.48
N PHE A 88 8.25 -38.02 21.80
CA PHE A 88 7.64 -38.05 23.12
C PHE A 88 8.10 -39.27 23.94
N HIS A 89 8.85 -39.04 25.02
CA HIS A 89 8.98 -40.03 26.09
C HIS A 89 8.54 -39.40 27.41
N ARG A 90 7.33 -39.78 27.80
CA ARG A 90 6.65 -39.51 29.06
C ARG A 90 7.46 -40.17 30.18
N SER A 91 7.69 -39.44 31.25
CA SER A 91 8.43 -39.86 32.44
C SER A 91 7.80 -41.07 33.14
N GLU A 92 8.69 -42.04 33.40
CA GLU A 92 8.89 -42.96 34.53
C GLU A 92 7.70 -43.41 35.41
N SER A 93 7.71 -44.73 35.70
CA SER A 93 7.17 -45.30 36.94
C SER A 93 8.28 -46.09 37.66
N PRO A 94 8.38 -46.04 39.00
CA PRO A 94 9.52 -46.52 39.76
C PRO A 94 9.28 -47.92 40.35
N ASN A 95 10.24 -48.83 40.15
CA ASN A 95 10.51 -50.06 40.91
C ASN A 95 11.70 -50.74 40.21
N SER A 96 12.61 -51.50 40.80
CA SER A 96 13.08 -51.83 42.15
C SER A 96 14.17 -52.89 41.90
N TYR A 97 15.15 -53.03 42.81
CA TYR A 97 16.18 -54.08 42.90
C TYR A 97 17.45 -53.93 42.04
N ASP A 98 18.55 -53.65 42.76
CA ASP A 98 19.83 -54.39 42.83
C ASP A 98 20.27 -55.21 41.59
N ASP A 99 21.43 -54.88 41.01
CA ASP A 99 22.51 -55.87 40.79
C ASP A 99 23.83 -55.20 40.35
N GLN A 100 24.90 -55.93 40.60
CA GLN A 100 26.31 -55.58 40.60
C GLN A 100 26.94 -55.55 39.19
N ASN A 101 27.96 -54.69 39.07
CA ASN A 101 29.23 -54.90 38.35
C ASN A 101 29.19 -55.22 36.83
N GLU A 102 29.78 -54.34 36.01
CA GLU A 102 30.89 -54.72 35.12
C GLU A 102 31.60 -53.49 34.51
N ASN A 103 32.93 -53.54 34.55
CA ASN A 103 33.86 -52.59 33.95
C ASN A 103 33.87 -52.72 32.42
N ILE A 104 33.74 -51.60 31.69
CA ILE A 104 34.42 -51.42 30.40
C ILE A 104 35.07 -50.03 30.36
N ASP A 105 36.38 -50.04 30.50
CA ASP A 105 37.31 -48.95 30.23
C ASP A 105 37.51 -48.82 28.71
N ILE A 106 37.15 -47.67 28.10
CA ILE A 106 37.85 -47.15 26.90
C ILE A 106 37.87 -45.61 26.94
N GLY A 107 39.03 -45.11 27.42
CA GLY A 107 39.69 -43.82 27.19
C GLY A 107 39.00 -42.70 26.40
N GLY A 108 38.90 -41.53 27.03
CA GLY A 108 38.63 -40.26 26.34
C GLY A 108 38.62 -39.07 27.31
N LYS A 109 39.77 -38.43 27.49
CA LYS A 109 39.96 -37.20 28.27
C LYS A 109 39.05 -36.08 27.76
N SER A 110 38.25 -35.45 28.63
CA SER A 110 38.33 -33.99 28.86
C SER A 110 37.49 -33.58 30.07
N GLY A 111 38.08 -32.74 30.91
CA GLY A 111 37.58 -32.39 32.24
C GLY A 111 36.34 -31.51 32.23
N SER A 112 35.41 -31.84 33.14
CA SER A 112 34.33 -30.95 33.56
C SER A 112 34.74 -30.28 34.87
N TYR A 113 35.06 -28.99 34.81
CA TYR A 113 35.23 -28.16 35.99
C TYR A 113 33.86 -27.65 36.45
N THR A 114 33.61 -27.82 37.73
CA THR A 114 32.46 -27.35 38.52
C THR A 114 32.42 -25.82 38.63
N PHE A 115 31.21 -25.23 38.61
CA PHE A 115 30.93 -24.05 39.44
C PHE A 115 29.50 -24.09 40.00
N ASN A 116 29.39 -23.83 41.30
CA ASN A 116 28.21 -23.96 42.15
C ASN A 116 27.21 -22.79 41.99
N SER A 117 25.92 -23.16 41.90
CA SER A 117 24.78 -22.72 42.73
C SER A 117 24.53 -21.22 42.98
N ILE A 118 23.40 -20.71 42.46
CA ILE A 118 22.47 -19.85 43.24
C ILE A 118 21.00 -20.26 42.93
N LYS A 119 20.22 -20.37 44.00
CA LYS A 119 18.85 -20.87 44.14
C LYS A 119 17.79 -20.08 43.35
N ALA A 120 16.78 -20.78 42.83
CA ALA A 120 15.49 -20.21 42.41
C ALA A 120 14.44 -20.39 43.53
N PRO A 121 13.56 -19.39 43.79
CA PRO A 121 12.46 -19.56 44.74
C PRO A 121 11.27 -20.27 44.09
N SER A 122 10.74 -21.25 44.82
CA SER A 122 9.47 -21.95 44.61
C SER A 122 8.30 -21.05 45.03
N TYR A 123 7.18 -21.10 44.30
CA TYR A 123 5.88 -20.91 44.91
C TYR A 123 4.85 -21.93 44.40
N HIS A 124 4.06 -22.35 45.37
CA HIS A 124 3.17 -23.49 45.38
C HIS A 124 1.78 -23.17 44.81
N GLN A 125 1.14 -24.28 44.45
CA GLN A 125 -0.23 -24.51 44.04
C GLN A 125 -1.30 -24.23 45.10
N SER A 126 -2.46 -23.69 44.68
CA SER A 126 -3.84 -23.94 45.14
C SER A 126 -4.76 -23.06 44.26
N GLY A 127 -5.95 -23.41 43.77
CA GLY A 127 -6.96 -24.41 44.09
C GLY A 127 -8.33 -23.69 44.04
N TYR A 128 -9.40 -24.38 43.57
CA TYR A 128 -10.85 -24.05 43.64
C TYR A 128 -11.37 -22.78 42.91
N ASP A 129 -12.62 -22.62 42.44
CA ASP A 129 -13.76 -23.48 42.12
C ASP A 129 -14.76 -22.66 41.25
N PHE A 130 -15.71 -23.36 40.63
CA PHE A 130 -16.83 -22.85 39.83
C PHE A 130 -18.04 -22.45 40.71
N TYR A 131 -19.09 -21.88 40.07
CA TYR A 131 -20.41 -21.37 40.53
C TYR A 131 -20.47 -19.91 41.03
N GLY A 132 -21.30 -19.12 40.35
CA GLY A 132 -21.38 -17.66 40.53
C GLY A 132 -22.55 -17.17 41.37
N GLU A 133 -22.57 -15.86 41.59
CA GLU A 133 -23.79 -15.10 41.87
C GLU A 133 -23.57 -13.61 41.62
N GLN A 134 -24.69 -12.92 41.47
CA GLN A 134 -24.90 -11.62 40.85
C GLN A 134 -24.25 -10.47 41.63
N ASP A 135 -23.52 -9.60 40.94
CA ASP A 135 -23.24 -8.25 41.44
C ASP A 135 -24.20 -7.22 40.78
N PRO A 136 -25.00 -6.51 41.59
CA PRO A 136 -26.06 -5.63 41.13
C PRO A 136 -25.55 -4.19 41.08
N PHE A 137 -24.99 -3.71 39.97
CA PHE A 137 -25.00 -2.30 39.54
C PHE A 137 -24.11 -2.21 38.28
N GLY A 138 -24.77 -2.24 37.11
CA GLY A 138 -24.10 -2.06 35.83
C GLY A 138 -23.53 -0.65 35.70
N SER A 139 -22.22 -0.50 35.90
CA SER A 139 -21.48 0.55 35.22
C SER A 139 -21.33 0.10 33.77
N TYR A 140 -22.17 0.65 32.89
CA TYR A 140 -22.00 0.52 31.45
C TYR A 140 -20.58 0.98 31.09
N ALA A 141 -19.67 0.02 30.92
CA ALA A 141 -18.50 0.25 30.11
C ALA A 141 -19.04 0.52 28.71
N VAL A 142 -19.17 1.80 28.38
CA VAL A 142 -19.48 2.25 27.03
C VAL A 142 -18.37 1.67 26.15
N PRO A 143 -18.66 0.74 25.21
CA PRO A 143 -17.64 0.34 24.27
C PRO A 143 -17.23 1.61 23.52
N ASP A 144 -15.93 1.90 23.50
CA ASP A 144 -15.35 2.93 22.64
C ASP A 144 -15.61 2.49 21.19
N THR A 145 -16.78 2.84 20.65
CA THR A 145 -17.17 2.54 19.28
C THR A 145 -16.41 3.50 18.37
N LYS A 146 -15.12 3.25 18.17
CA LYS A 146 -14.39 3.88 17.07
C LYS A 146 -15.10 3.47 15.79
N LYS A 147 -15.81 4.42 15.19
CA LYS A 147 -16.57 4.19 13.96
C LYS A 147 -15.59 3.73 12.88
N LYS A 148 -15.88 2.60 12.23
CA LYS A 148 -15.04 2.06 11.16
C LYS A 148 -14.91 3.10 10.03
N PRO A 149 -13.70 3.33 9.49
CA PRO A 149 -13.50 4.19 8.33
C PRO A 149 -14.40 3.76 7.16
N MET A 150 -15.14 4.69 6.59
CA MET A 150 -16.19 4.38 5.62
C MET A 150 -16.47 5.60 4.74
N ALA A 151 -16.77 5.34 3.47
CA ALA A 151 -17.23 6.33 2.51
C ALA A 151 -18.55 5.91 1.86
N ARG A 152 -19.31 6.87 1.34
CA ARG A 152 -20.51 6.65 0.55
C ARG A 152 -20.23 7.01 -0.90
N ALA A 153 -20.58 6.14 -1.83
CA ALA A 153 -20.48 6.41 -3.26
C ALA A 153 -21.42 7.56 -3.67
N LEU A 154 -20.86 8.56 -4.36
CA LEU A 154 -21.60 9.68 -4.94
C LEU A 154 -22.05 9.37 -6.37
N TYR A 155 -21.37 8.46 -7.06
CA TYR A 155 -21.64 8.06 -8.43
C TYR A 155 -21.37 6.56 -8.61
N ASP A 156 -21.86 5.98 -9.69
CA ASP A 156 -21.46 4.65 -10.14
C ASP A 156 -19.98 4.65 -10.57
N PHE A 157 -19.26 3.57 -10.25
CA PHE A 157 -17.89 3.35 -10.71
C PHE A 157 -17.76 1.93 -11.27
N ILE A 158 -17.38 1.83 -12.54
CA ILE A 158 -17.18 0.58 -13.24
C ILE A 158 -15.67 0.30 -13.25
N ALA A 159 -15.27 -0.86 -12.72
CA ALA A 159 -13.88 -1.30 -12.77
C ALA A 159 -13.49 -1.63 -14.22
N GLU A 160 -12.43 -1.00 -14.72
CA GLU A 160 -11.84 -1.25 -16.03
C GLU A 160 -10.59 -2.15 -15.93
N ASN A 161 -9.90 -2.12 -14.79
CA ASN A 161 -8.66 -2.87 -14.55
C ASN A 161 -8.78 -3.89 -13.43
N GLU A 162 -7.93 -4.92 -13.47
CA GLU A 162 -7.76 -5.85 -12.35
C GLU A 162 -7.24 -5.11 -11.11
N GLY A 163 -7.97 -5.17 -10.01
CA GLY A 163 -7.64 -4.50 -8.75
C GLY A 163 -8.48 -3.26 -8.44
N GLU A 164 -9.33 -2.80 -9.36
CA GLU A 164 -10.31 -1.73 -9.09
C GLU A 164 -11.58 -2.29 -8.43
N LEU A 165 -12.20 -1.49 -7.56
CA LEU A 165 -13.43 -1.85 -6.87
C LEU A 165 -14.64 -1.17 -7.51
N ALA A 166 -15.46 -1.91 -8.26
CA ALA A 166 -16.71 -1.40 -8.80
C ALA A 166 -17.79 -1.22 -7.72
N PHE A 167 -18.60 -0.15 -7.84
CA PHE A 167 -19.72 0.13 -6.94
C PHE A 167 -20.79 0.98 -7.61
N GLN A 168 -21.96 1.08 -6.96
CA GLN A 168 -23.07 1.91 -7.41
C GLN A 168 -23.25 3.13 -6.51
N GLU A 169 -23.84 4.21 -7.05
CA GLU A 169 -24.24 5.38 -6.29
C GLU A 169 -25.03 4.97 -5.03
N GLY A 170 -24.63 5.51 -3.88
CA GLY A 170 -25.22 5.22 -2.58
C GLY A 170 -24.68 3.97 -1.87
N ASP A 171 -23.81 3.16 -2.49
CA ASP A 171 -23.12 2.08 -1.78
C ASP A 171 -22.23 2.64 -0.66
N TYR A 172 -22.15 1.92 0.46
CA TYR A 172 -21.27 2.23 1.58
C TYR A 172 -20.03 1.32 1.53
N ILE A 173 -18.87 1.94 1.37
CA ILE A 173 -17.59 1.26 1.14
C ILE A 173 -16.74 1.41 2.41
N ASP A 174 -16.25 0.29 2.92
CA ASP A 174 -15.30 0.30 4.03
C ASP A 174 -13.95 0.80 3.53
N LEU A 175 -13.41 1.86 4.13
CA LEU A 175 -12.09 2.37 3.76
C LEU A 175 -10.99 1.54 4.44
N ILE A 176 -10.00 1.11 3.65
CA ILE A 176 -8.84 0.33 4.13
C ILE A 176 -7.61 1.24 4.22
N SER A 177 -7.28 1.95 3.14
CA SER A 177 -6.11 2.82 3.08
C SER A 177 -6.28 3.91 2.02
N GLN A 178 -5.50 4.98 2.12
CA GLN A 178 -5.32 5.95 1.04
C GLN A 178 -4.01 5.62 0.33
N VAL A 179 -4.09 5.31 -0.96
CA VAL A 179 -2.93 4.91 -1.75
C VAL A 179 -2.12 6.14 -2.16
N ASP A 180 -2.83 7.18 -2.62
CA ASP A 180 -2.26 8.47 -3.01
C ASP A 180 -3.32 9.60 -2.93
N GLU A 181 -3.06 10.75 -3.55
CA GLU A 181 -3.94 11.93 -3.55
C GLU A 181 -5.24 11.74 -4.36
N ASN A 182 -5.34 10.68 -5.16
CA ASN A 182 -6.46 10.44 -6.08
C ASN A 182 -7.18 9.12 -5.81
N TRP A 183 -6.58 8.16 -5.09
CA TRP A 183 -7.09 6.81 -4.93
C TRP A 183 -7.22 6.35 -3.47
N PHE A 184 -8.38 5.77 -3.16
CA PHE A 184 -8.59 4.96 -1.95
C PHE A 184 -8.52 3.47 -2.29
N GLU A 185 -8.09 2.68 -1.30
CA GLU A 185 -8.35 1.25 -1.22
C GLU A 185 -9.50 1.02 -0.25
N GLY A 186 -10.47 0.22 -0.65
CA GLY A 186 -11.59 -0.14 0.23
C GLY A 186 -12.14 -1.52 -0.06
N SER A 187 -13.16 -1.89 0.71
CA SER A 187 -13.89 -3.13 0.51
C SER A 187 -15.39 -2.92 0.47
N LEU A 188 -16.03 -3.60 -0.48
CA LEU A 188 -17.47 -3.64 -0.63
C LEU A 188 -17.87 -5.08 -0.96
N LYS A 189 -18.87 -5.61 -0.24
CA LYS A 189 -19.45 -6.95 -0.49
C LYS A 189 -18.38 -8.07 -0.55
N GLY A 190 -17.30 -7.93 0.24
CA GLY A 190 -16.19 -8.90 0.33
C GLY A 190 -15.15 -8.82 -0.80
N GLN A 191 -15.32 -7.90 -1.75
CA GLN A 191 -14.30 -7.55 -2.74
C GLN A 191 -13.50 -6.35 -2.23
N ALA A 192 -12.21 -6.32 -2.52
CA ALA A 192 -11.33 -5.21 -2.19
C ALA A 192 -10.65 -4.71 -3.45
N GLY A 193 -10.43 -3.41 -3.52
CA GLY A 193 -9.80 -2.78 -4.66
C GLY A 193 -9.75 -1.27 -4.55
N PHE A 194 -9.21 -0.65 -5.58
CA PHE A 194 -8.96 0.78 -5.65
C PHE A 194 -10.12 1.52 -6.31
N PHE A 195 -10.37 2.75 -5.87
CA PHE A 195 -11.31 3.64 -6.52
C PHE A 195 -10.98 5.12 -6.30
N PRO A 196 -11.47 6.02 -7.18
CA PRO A 196 -11.16 7.43 -7.10
C PRO A 196 -11.79 8.12 -5.90
N ILE A 197 -11.02 8.98 -5.21
CA ILE A 197 -11.48 9.75 -4.04
C ILE A 197 -12.67 10.67 -4.40
N ASN A 198 -12.67 11.27 -5.59
CA ASN A 198 -13.72 12.19 -6.05
C ASN A 198 -15.06 11.49 -6.37
N TYR A 199 -15.13 10.17 -6.32
CA TYR A 199 -16.37 9.40 -6.52
C TYR A 199 -17.08 9.08 -5.21
N VAL A 200 -16.50 9.46 -4.07
CA VAL A 200 -17.05 9.12 -2.75
C VAL A 200 -17.06 10.31 -1.80
N GLU A 201 -17.96 10.27 -0.84
CA GLU A 201 -17.99 11.14 0.32
C GLU A 201 -17.51 10.37 1.54
N VAL A 202 -16.43 10.82 2.18
CA VAL A 202 -15.89 10.19 3.39
C VAL A 202 -16.84 10.47 4.57
N ILE A 203 -17.46 9.42 5.10
CA ILE A 203 -18.38 9.49 6.24
C ILE A 203 -17.62 9.36 7.56
N ASN A 204 -16.67 8.41 7.61
CA ASN A 204 -15.72 8.25 8.70
C ASN A 204 -14.31 8.18 8.10
N PRO A 205 -13.39 9.09 8.45
CA PRO A 205 -12.05 9.11 7.89
C PRO A 205 -11.19 7.92 8.38
N LEU A 206 -10.10 7.65 7.64
CA LEU A 206 -9.03 6.71 8.00
C LEU A 206 -8.23 7.18 9.22
#